data_AF-M4YN62-F1
#
_entry.id   AF-M4YN62-F1
#
_cell.length_a   1.000
_cell.length_b   1.000
_cell.length_c   1.000
_cell.angle_alpha   90.00
_cell.angle_beta   90.00
_cell.angle_gamma   90.00
#
_symmetry.space_group_name_H-M   'P 1'
#
loop_
_entity.id
_entity.type
_entity.pdbx_description
1 polymer ?
#
loop_
_entity_poly.entity_id
_entity_poly.type
_entity_poly.pdbx_seq_one_letter_code
_entity_poly.pdbx_strand_id
1 'polypeptide(L)' 'MIDLQGIQSFIESVTEFYETFVETVTPYVEWLQTNWLTLVLTGEIVGAVVAVKMGRYKRGFGWLAAALATIWLGGTA' A
#
# COMPACT_ATOMS: atom_id res chain seq x y z
N MET A 1 -37.53 20.51 -3.09
CA MET A 1 -37.51 20.55 -1.62
C MET A 1 -36.55 19.45 -1.21
N ILE A 2 -35.42 19.79 -0.60
CA ILE A 2 -34.45 18.79 -0.15
C ILE A 2 -35.09 18.09 1.06
N ASP A 3 -35.25 16.78 0.96
CA ASP A 3 -35.86 15.98 2.01
C ASP A 3 -34.84 15.77 3.15
N LEU A 4 -35.06 16.48 4.25
CA LEU A 4 -34.16 16.47 5.41
C LEU A 4 -34.00 15.06 5.99
N GLN A 5 -35.03 14.21 5.85
CA GLN A 5 -35.04 12.82 6.29
C GLN A 5 -34.16 11.93 5.40
N GLY A 6 -34.16 12.20 4.09
CA GLY A 6 -33.26 11.55 3.13
C GLY A 6 -31.78 11.88 3.39
N ILE A 7 -31.49 13.09 3.86
CA ILE A 7 -30.11 13.48 4.23
C ILE A 7 -29.67 12.75 5.51
N GLN A 8 -30.53 12.67 6.54
CA GLN A 8 -30.16 11.99 7.79
C GLN A 8 -29.87 10.50 7.58
N SER A 9 -30.73 9.79 6.87
CA SER A 9 -30.52 8.36 6.56
C SER A 9 -29.26 8.11 5.72
N PHE A 10 -28.93 9.02 4.80
CA PHE A 10 -27.69 8.96 4.04
C PHE A 10 -26.46 9.14 4.93
N ILE A 11 -26.47 10.11 5.86
CA ILE A 11 -25.37 10.34 6.79
C ILE A 11 -25.17 9.14 7.73
N GLU A 12 -26.25 8.55 8.24
CA GLU A 12 -26.19 7.35 9.07
C GLU A 12 -25.56 6.17 8.30
N SER A 13 -25.99 5.94 7.07
CA SER A 13 -25.43 4.89 6.21
C SER A 13 -23.95 5.08 5.90
N VAL A 14 -23.52 6.32 5.63
CA VAL A 14 -22.10 6.64 5.40
C VAL A 14 -21.28 6.44 6.67
N THR A 15 -21.85 6.76 7.83
CA THR A 15 -21.19 6.58 9.13
C THR A 15 -21.00 5.11 9.45
N GLU A 16 -22.02 4.27 9.28
CA GLU A 16 -21.93 2.81 9.45
C GLU A 16 -20.89 2.18 8.51
N PHE A 17 -20.89 2.61 7.24
CA PHE A 17 -19.90 2.14 6.27
C PHE A 17 -18.48 2.54 6.69
N TYR A 18 -18.30 3.77 7.16
CA TYR A 18 -17.00 4.25 7.60
C TYR A 18 -16.52 3.50 8.85
N GLU A 19 -17.37 3.28 9.85
CA GLU A 19 -17.00 2.50 11.04
C GLU A 19 -16.60 1.06 10.66
N THR A 20 -17.39 0.40 9.82
CA THR A 20 -17.08 -0.96 9.34
C THR A 20 -15.79 -1.01 8.54
N PHE A 21 -15.59 -0.01 7.67
CA PHE A 21 -14.38 0.12 6.87
C PHE A 21 -13.15 0.35 7.77
N VAL A 22 -13.26 1.25 8.75
CA VAL A 22 -12.19 1.52 9.71
C VAL A 22 -11.86 0.27 10.51
N GLU A 23 -12.84 -0.44 11.07
CA GLU A 23 -12.58 -1.67 11.84
C GLU A 23 -11.90 -2.75 10.98
N THR A 24 -12.32 -2.87 9.72
CA THR A 24 -11.78 -3.90 8.84
C THR A 24 -10.41 -3.51 8.27
N VAL A 25 -10.21 -2.25 7.89
CA VAL A 25 -9.05 -1.79 7.11
C VAL A 25 -7.93 -1.24 7.98
N THR A 26 -8.24 -0.59 9.10
CA THR A 26 -7.23 -0.07 10.06
C THR A 26 -6.17 -1.10 10.44
N PRO A 27 -6.50 -2.34 10.85
CA PRO A 27 -5.47 -3.31 11.21
C PRO A 27 -4.55 -3.67 10.04
N TYR A 28 -5.07 -3.69 8.80
CA TYR A 28 -4.23 -3.90 7.62
C TYR A 28 -3.35 -2.68 7.31
N VAL A 29 -3.85 -1.46 7.51
CA VAL A 29 -3.09 -0.23 7.32
C VAL A 29 -1.96 -0.13 8.35
N GLU A 30 -2.23 -0.44 9.62
CA GLU A 30 -1.21 -0.49 10.68
C GLU A 30 -0.17 -1.58 10.39
N TRP A 31 -0.62 -2.76 9.95
CA TRP A 31 0.29 -3.83 9.52
C TRP A 31 1.15 -3.39 8.33
N LEU A 32 0.55 -2.70 7.34
CA LEU A 32 1.28 -2.19 6.18
C LEU A 32 2.29 -1.12 6.60
N GLN A 33 1.92 -0.19 7.48
CA GLN A 33 2.82 0.81 8.05
C GLN A 33 3.98 0.19 8.84
N THR A 34 3.75 -0.95 9.49
CA THR A 34 4.81 -1.65 10.24
C THR A 34 5.73 -2.45 9.30
N ASN A 35 5.19 -3.00 8.21
CA ASN A 35 5.89 -3.96 7.34
C ASN A 35 6.20 -3.42 5.93
N TRP A 36 6.00 -2.13 5.67
CA TRP A 36 6.12 -1.54 4.33
C TRP A 36 7.50 -1.79 3.71
N LEU A 37 8.56 -1.66 4.52
CA LEU A 37 9.94 -1.82 4.07
C LEU A 37 10.18 -3.27 3.65
N THR A 38 9.73 -4.24 4.44
CA THR A 38 9.81 -5.66 4.10
C THR A 38 9.03 -5.97 2.82
N LEU A 39 7.83 -5.42 2.66
CA LEU A 39 7.02 -5.60 1.45
C LEU A 39 7.72 -5.06 0.19
N VAL A 40 8.30 -3.85 0.28
CA VAL A 40 9.07 -3.23 -0.80
C VAL A 40 10.27 -4.10 -1.17
N LEU A 41 11.08 -4.50 -0.18
CA LEU A 41 12.23 -5.37 -0.41
C LEU A 41 11.84 -6.70 -1.04
N THR A 42 10.74 -7.32 -0.59
CA THR A 42 10.27 -8.59 -1.14
C THR A 42 9.82 -8.42 -2.58
N GLY A 43 9.08 -7.34 -2.90
CA GLY A 43 8.67 -7.00 -4.26
C GLY A 43 9.85 -6.75 -5.20
N GLU A 44 10.91 -6.12 -4.69
CA GLU A 44 12.12 -5.83 -5.45
C GLU A 44 12.98 -7.08 -5.68
N ILE A 45 13.10 -7.96 -4.70
CA ILE A 45 13.76 -9.28 -4.86
C ILE A 45 13.00 -10.11 -5.89
N VAL A 46 11.67 -10.19 -5.78
CA VAL A 46 10.83 -10.92 -6.75
C VAL A 46 10.97 -10.30 -8.14
N GLY A 47 10.92 -8.96 -8.25
CA GLY A 47 11.10 -8.24 -9.50
C GLY A 47 12.47 -8.49 -10.15
N ALA A 48 13.54 -8.50 -9.35
CA ALA A 48 14.89 -8.83 -9.80
C ALA A 48 14.99 -10.28 -10.29
N VAL A 49 14.41 -11.24 -9.56
CA VAL A 49 14.38 -12.66 -9.94
C VAL A 49 13.61 -12.87 -11.24
N VAL A 50 12.45 -12.23 -11.40
CA VAL A 50 11.66 -12.28 -12.64
C VAL A 50 12.43 -11.66 -13.81
N ALA A 51 13.09 -10.52 -13.60
CA ALA A 51 13.91 -9.86 -14.63
C ALA A 51 15.10 -10.71 -15.07
N VAL A 52 15.74 -11.43 -14.14
CA VAL A 52 16.80 -12.42 -14.40
C VAL A 52 16.25 -13.60 -15.21
N LYS A 53 15.10 -14.16 -14.78
CA LYS A 53 14.47 -15.31 -15.46
C LYS A 53 14.02 -14.96 -16.89
N MET A 54 13.63 -13.71 -17.14
CA MET A 54 13.29 -13.21 -18.48
C MET A 54 14.50 -12.78 -19.32
N GLY A 55 15.74 -12.99 -18.85
CA GLY A 55 16.96 -12.65 -19.59
C GLY A 55 17.24 -11.14 -19.68
N ARG A 56 16.57 -10.30 -18.90
CA ARG A 56 16.67 -8.82 -18.92
C ARG A 56 17.51 -8.30 -17.75
N TYR A 57 18.71 -8.86 -17.58
CA TYR A 57 19.65 -8.52 -16.49
C TYR A 57 19.89 -7.02 -16.28
N LYS A 58 20.00 -6.23 -17.37
CA LYS A 58 20.18 -4.77 -17.29
C LYS A 58 19.02 -4.02 -16.63
N ARG A 59 17.79 -4.56 -16.71
CA ARG A 59 16.62 -4.00 -16.00
C ARG A 59 16.55 -4.49 -14.56
N GLY A 60 16.97 -5.71 -14.26
CA GLY A 60 17.04 -6.23 -12.89
C GLY A 60 17.96 -5.40 -11.98
N PHE A 61 19.09 -4.91 -12.51
CA PHE A 61 19.98 -4.00 -11.76
C PHE A 61 19.32 -2.65 -11.45
N GLY A 62 18.47 -2.14 -12.35
CA GLY A 62 17.68 -0.92 -12.09
C GLY A 62 16.65 -1.09 -10.98
N TRP A 63 16.08 -2.28 -10.83
CA TRP A 63 15.16 -2.60 -9.72
C TRP A 63 15.90 -2.77 -8.39
N LEU A 64 17.10 -3.35 -8.40
CA LEU A 64 18.00 -3.38 -7.24
C LEU A 64 18.48 -1.97 -6.83
N ALA A 65 18.73 -1.09 -7.79
CA ALA A 65 19.09 0.31 -7.50
C ALA A 65 17.88 1.10 -6.96
N ALA A 66 16.67 0.82 -7.45
CA ALA A 66 15.44 1.35 -6.86
C ALA A 66 15.30 0.88 -5.41
N ALA A 67 15.53 -0.40 -5.12
CA ALA A 67 15.56 -0.95 -3.77
C ALA A 67 16.52 -0.21 -2.82
N LEU A 68 17.75 0.00 -3.28
CA LEU A 68 18.72 0.78 -2.52
C LEU A 68 18.27 2.23 -2.30
N ALA A 69 17.60 2.86 -3.27
CA ALA A 69 17.06 4.21 -3.13
C ALA A 69 15.90 4.27 -2.12
N THR A 70 15.02 3.27 -2.10
CA THR A 70 13.90 3.19 -1.13
C THR A 70 14.41 2.95 0.29
N ILE A 71 15.45 2.13 0.46
CA ILE A 71 16.14 1.95 1.76
C ILE A 71 16.84 3.25 2.19
N TRP A 72 17.51 3.95 1.26
CA TRP A 72 18.22 5.20 1.56
C TRP A 72 17.24 6.31 1.99
N LEU A 73 16.10 6.45 1.32
CA LEU A 73 15.06 7.41 1.70
C LEU A 73 14.32 7.02 2.99
N GLY A 74 14.09 5.72 3.21
CA GLY A 74 13.44 5.21 4.42
C GLY A 74 14.33 5.21 5.67
N GLY A 75 15.66 5.17 5.52
CA GLY A 75 16.62 5.21 6.62
C GLY A 75 17.06 6.62 7.04
N THR A 76 16.68 7.65 6.29
CA THR A 76 16.96 9.07 6.60
C THR A 76 15.79 9.81 7.25
N ALA A 77 14.69 9.12 7.56
CA ALA A 77 13.53 9.66 8.27
C ALA A 77 13.52 9.24 9.75
#